data_AF-A0A2U3GTL7-F1
#
_entry.id   AF-A0A2U3GTL7-F1
#
_cell.length_a   1.000
_cell.length_b   1.000
_cell.length_c   1.000
_cell.angle_alpha   90.00
_cell.angle_beta   90.00
_cell.angle_gamma   90.00
#
_symmetry.space_group_name_H-M   'P 1'
#
loop_
_entity.id
_entity.type
_entity.pdbx_description
1 polymer ?
#
loop_
_entity_poly.entity_id
_entity_poly.type
_entity_poly.pdbx_seq_one_letter_code
_entity_poly.pdbx_strand_id
1 'polypeptide(L)'
;MRIDRHGRIAHPVHRNGRPIGDATGRITGEGIGDAVSRAAARAGLTAPTELLPDLPPRWSGHSLRRGFATVAKQAGKDLIETGRHGGWTDGSKSLAGCFDQAGIWDETNPLYGIGL
;
A
#
# COMPACT_ATOMS: atom_id res chain seq x y z
N MET A 1 25.44 -0.39 -18.19
CA MET A 1 24.56 0.55 -18.91
C MET A 1 23.31 -0.21 -19.34
N ARG A 2 22.10 0.20 -18.92
CA ARG A 2 20.85 -0.42 -19.37
C ARG A 2 20.21 0.46 -20.44
N ILE A 3 19.85 -0.18 -21.53
CA ILE A 3 19.17 0.41 -22.67
C ILE A 3 17.71 -0.04 -22.57
N ASP A 4 16.76 0.89 -22.66
CA ASP A 4 15.34 0.55 -22.65
C ASP A 4 14.95 -0.31 -23.88
N ARG A 5 13.72 -0.83 -23.90
CA ARG A 5 13.24 -1.65 -25.04
C ARG A 5 13.21 -0.90 -26.38
N HIS A 6 13.49 0.40 -26.39
CA HIS A 6 13.51 1.29 -27.55
C HIS A 6 14.92 1.78 -27.91
N GLY A 7 15.98 1.21 -27.32
CA GLY A 7 17.35 1.57 -27.68
C GLY A 7 17.88 2.83 -26.96
N ARG A 8 17.14 3.40 -26.00
CA ARG A 8 17.57 4.62 -25.30
C ARG A 8 18.35 4.28 -24.04
N ILE A 9 19.46 5.00 -23.81
CA ILE A 9 20.16 4.97 -22.52
C ILE A 9 19.16 5.42 -21.45
N ALA A 10 19.00 4.63 -20.39
CA ALA A 10 18.02 4.89 -19.35
C ALA A 10 18.36 6.17 -18.58
N HIS A 11 17.81 7.30 -19.01
CA HIS A 11 17.87 8.55 -18.26
C HIS A 11 16.93 8.49 -17.06
N PRO A 12 17.27 9.12 -15.92
CA PRO A 12 16.34 9.25 -14.80
C PRO A 12 15.04 9.86 -15.31
N VAL A 13 13.92 9.17 -15.09
CA VAL A 13 12.61 9.66 -15.53
C VAL A 13 12.25 10.84 -14.64
N HIS A 14 11.86 11.98 -15.21
CA HIS A 14 11.46 13.15 -14.44
C HIS A 14 9.96 13.46 -14.62
N ARG A 15 9.34 14.03 -13.59
CA ARG A 15 7.97 14.59 -13.62
C ARG A 15 7.92 15.87 -12.82
N ASN A 16 7.43 16.95 -13.42
CA ASN A 16 7.41 18.29 -12.82
C ASN A 16 8.79 18.71 -12.28
N GLY A 17 9.86 18.39 -13.01
CA GLY A 17 11.25 18.66 -12.61
C GLY A 17 11.82 17.74 -11.52
N ARG A 18 11.04 16.81 -10.96
CA ARG A 18 11.52 15.85 -9.94
C ARG A 18 11.83 14.48 -10.55
N PRO A 19 12.95 13.83 -10.21
CA PRO A 19 13.22 12.47 -10.64
C PRO A 19 12.24 11.50 -9.98
N ILE A 20 11.64 10.64 -10.79
CA ILE A 20 10.74 9.52 -10.41
C ILE A 20 11.34 8.16 -10.82
N GLY A 21 12.55 8.16 -11.35
CA GLY A 21 13.35 6.97 -11.62
C GLY A 21 14.77 7.13 -11.09
N ASP A 22 15.40 6.01 -10.72
CA ASP A 22 16.79 5.99 -10.28
C ASP A 22 17.75 6.19 -11.48
N ALA A 23 19.05 6.28 -11.19
CA ALA A 23 20.10 6.44 -12.20
C ALA A 23 20.21 5.26 -13.19
N THR A 24 19.49 4.16 -12.94
CA THR A 24 19.42 2.98 -13.81
C THR A 24 18.10 2.90 -14.59
N GLY A 25 17.21 3.88 -14.42
CA GLY A 25 15.90 3.98 -15.04
C GLY A 25 14.81 3.14 -14.39
N ARG A 26 15.02 2.59 -13.19
CA ARG A 26 13.96 1.91 -12.44
C ARG A 26 13.09 2.93 -11.73
N ILE A 27 11.79 2.67 -11.63
CA ILE A 27 10.89 3.52 -10.85
C ILE A 27 11.33 3.54 -9.38
N THR A 28 11.33 4.72 -8.76
CA THR A 28 11.64 4.84 -7.32
C THR A 28 10.39 4.60 -6.46
N GLY A 29 10.58 4.45 -5.15
CA GLY A 29 9.46 4.40 -4.20
C GLY A 29 8.59 5.66 -4.27
N GLU A 30 9.20 6.84 -4.43
CA GLU A 30 8.48 8.10 -4.65
C GLU A 30 7.69 8.09 -5.96
N GLY A 31 8.27 7.56 -7.03
CA GLY A 31 7.59 7.40 -8.31
C GLY A 31 6.35 6.50 -8.22
N ILE A 32 6.43 5.41 -7.45
CA ILE A 32 5.29 4.55 -7.13
C ILE A 32 4.26 5.33 -6.31
N GLY A 33 4.68 6.04 -5.26
CA GLY A 33 3.78 6.84 -4.42
C GLY A 33 3.00 7.89 -5.21
N ASP A 34 3.65 8.61 -6.14
CA ASP A 34 3.00 9.56 -7.05
C ASP A 34 1.98 8.87 -7.95
N ALA A 35 2.33 7.72 -8.54
CA ALA A 35 1.42 6.96 -9.38
C ALA A 35 0.16 6.51 -8.61
N VAL A 36 0.32 5.99 -7.39
CA VAL A 36 -0.79 5.56 -6.53
C VAL A 36 -1.65 6.74 -6.10
N SER A 37 -1.03 7.85 -5.67
CA SER A 37 -1.76 9.06 -5.24
C SER A 37 -2.63 9.62 -6.36
N ARG A 38 -2.12 9.63 -7.60
CA ARG A 38 -2.90 10.05 -8.77
C ARG A 38 -4.03 9.09 -9.12
N ALA A 39 -3.80 7.78 -8.98
CA ALA A 39 -4.85 6.78 -9.20
C ALA A 39 -5.98 6.96 -8.17
N ALA A 40 -5.62 7.16 -6.90
CA ALA A 40 -6.57 7.43 -5.83
C ALA A 40 -7.39 8.70 -6.09
N ALA A 41 -6.74 9.81 -6.47
CA ALA A 41 -7.42 11.06 -6.82
C ALA A 41 -8.40 10.89 -8.00
N ARG A 42 -8.02 10.13 -9.05
CA ARG A 42 -8.90 9.84 -10.19
C ARG A 42 -10.10 8.97 -9.82
N ALA A 43 -9.93 8.08 -8.85
CA ALA A 43 -10.99 7.24 -8.31
C ALA A 43 -11.88 7.98 -7.29
N GLY A 44 -11.63 9.27 -7.02
CA GLY A 44 -12.36 10.03 -6.01
C GLY A 44 -12.05 9.59 -4.57
N LEU A 45 -10.94 8.88 -4.34
CA LEU A 45 -10.54 8.44 -3.00
C LEU A 45 -9.90 9.59 -2.23
N THR A 46 -10.64 10.12 -1.26
CA THR A 46 -10.16 11.07 -0.26
C THR A 46 -9.82 10.31 1.03
N ALA A 47 -8.70 10.61 1.67
CA ALA A 47 -8.54 10.19 3.08
C ALA A 47 -9.54 10.97 3.95
N PRO A 48 -9.88 10.46 5.14
CA PRO A 48 -10.75 11.17 6.07
C PRO A 48 -10.07 12.48 6.49
N THR A 49 -10.44 13.58 5.83
CA THR A 49 -9.98 14.92 6.17
C THR A 49 -10.60 15.40 7.47
N GLU A 50 -11.67 14.77 7.93
CA GLU A 50 -12.38 15.16 9.16
C GLU A 50 -11.55 14.90 10.42
N LEU A 51 -10.62 13.93 10.39
CA LEU A 51 -9.74 13.60 11.51
C LEU A 51 -8.41 14.37 11.47
N LEU A 52 -7.98 14.81 10.29
CA LEU A 52 -6.73 15.54 10.05
C LEU A 52 -6.92 16.49 8.84
N PRO A 53 -7.61 17.63 9.03
CA PRO A 53 -8.02 18.51 7.92
C PRO A 53 -6.84 19.12 7.17
N ASP A 54 -5.71 19.28 7.86
CA ASP A 54 -4.51 19.88 7.30
C ASP A 54 -3.54 18.84 6.70
N LEU A 55 -3.83 17.54 6.81
CA LEU A 55 -2.95 16.50 6.30
C LEU A 55 -3.53 15.85 5.03
N PRO A 56 -2.90 16.07 3.86
CA PRO A 56 -3.37 15.42 2.64
C PRO A 56 -3.28 13.89 2.77
N PRO A 57 -4.23 13.16 2.16
CA PRO A 57 -4.20 11.70 2.04
C PRO A 57 -2.84 11.21 1.53
N ARG A 58 -2.06 10.53 2.37
CA ARG A 58 -0.78 9.94 1.93
C ARG A 58 -1.00 8.55 1.39
N TRP A 59 -1.34 8.49 0.10
CA TRP A 59 -1.40 7.23 -0.64
C TRP A 59 0.02 6.79 -1.02
N SER A 60 0.33 5.51 -0.78
CA SER A 60 1.62 4.93 -1.08
C SER A 60 1.48 3.48 -1.55
N GLY A 61 2.57 2.89 -2.05
CA GLY A 61 2.61 1.45 -2.30
C GLY A 61 2.29 0.62 -1.04
N HIS A 62 2.67 1.12 0.15
CA HIS A 62 2.34 0.46 1.41
C HIS A 62 0.83 0.49 1.72
N SER A 63 0.13 1.55 1.33
CA SER A 63 -1.34 1.63 1.48
C SER A 63 -2.05 0.50 0.73
N LEU A 64 -1.60 0.19 -0.49
CA LEU A 64 -2.13 -0.93 -1.27
C LEU A 64 -1.83 -2.29 -0.60
N ARG A 65 -0.61 -2.45 -0.09
CA ARG A 65 -0.21 -3.66 0.62
C ARG A 65 -1.04 -3.88 1.90
N ARG A 66 -1.35 -2.82 2.65
CA ARG A 66 -2.26 -2.88 3.80
C ARG A 66 -3.68 -3.22 3.36
N GLY A 67 -4.19 -2.57 2.31
CA GLY A 67 -5.53 -2.86 1.76
C GLY A 67 -5.70 -4.32 1.35
N PHE A 68 -4.68 -4.93 0.73
CA PHE A 68 -4.66 -6.36 0.44
C PHE A 68 -4.85 -7.22 1.71
N ALA A 69 -4.09 -6.94 2.78
CA ALA A 69 -4.21 -7.67 4.04
C ALA A 69 -5.60 -7.48 4.67
N THR A 70 -6.13 -6.26 4.67
CA THR A 70 -7.47 -5.95 5.19
C THR A 70 -8.56 -6.72 4.44
N VAL A 71 -8.56 -6.69 3.10
CA VAL A 71 -9.56 -7.40 2.30
C VAL A 71 -9.42 -8.92 2.45
N ALA A 72 -8.20 -9.44 2.55
CA ALA A 72 -7.97 -10.87 2.79
C ALA A 72 -8.56 -11.32 4.14
N LYS A 73 -8.34 -10.56 5.21
CA LYS A 73 -8.96 -10.80 6.52
C LYS A 73 -10.49 -10.76 6.44
N GLN A 74 -11.06 -9.73 5.83
CA GLN A 74 -12.51 -9.58 5.67
C GLN A 74 -13.13 -10.72 4.83
N ALA A 75 -12.38 -11.27 3.88
CA ALA A 75 -12.76 -12.43 3.09
C ALA A 75 -12.50 -13.78 3.80
N GLY A 76 -12.15 -13.76 5.09
CA GLY A 76 -11.91 -14.96 5.90
C GLY A 76 -10.70 -15.79 5.45
N LYS A 77 -9.71 -15.17 4.79
CA LYS A 77 -8.52 -15.89 4.31
C LYS A 77 -7.54 -16.15 5.44
N ASP A 78 -6.83 -17.27 5.34
CA ASP A 78 -5.79 -17.66 6.28
C ASP A 78 -4.63 -16.65 6.29
N LEU A 79 -4.13 -16.37 7.49
CA LEU A 79 -3.05 -15.38 7.71
C LEU A 79 -1.74 -15.80 7.05
N ILE A 80 -1.37 -17.08 7.16
CA ILE A 80 -0.08 -17.59 6.65
C ILE A 80 -0.09 -17.59 5.13
N GLU A 81 -1.14 -18.12 4.50
CA GLU A 81 -1.26 -18.13 3.04
C GLU A 81 -1.37 -16.72 2.45
N THR A 82 -2.11 -15.82 3.13
CA THR A 82 -2.13 -14.39 2.77
C THR A 82 -0.73 -13.77 2.85
N GLY A 83 0.02 -14.10 3.89
CA GLY A 83 1.39 -13.64 4.09
C GLY A 83 2.31 -14.07 2.96
N ARG A 84 2.28 -15.36 2.60
CA ARG A 84 3.09 -15.93 1.51
C ARG A 84 2.76 -15.28 0.17
N HIS A 85 1.49 -15.13 -0.15
CA HIS A 85 1.06 -14.46 -1.39
C HIS A 85 1.46 -12.98 -1.44
N GLY A 86 1.40 -12.28 -0.32
CA GLY A 86 1.80 -10.87 -0.25
C GLY A 86 3.29 -10.63 0.00
N GLY A 87 4.10 -11.70 0.03
CA GLY A 87 5.55 -11.61 0.26
C GLY A 87 5.92 -11.14 1.66
N TRP A 88 5.13 -11.48 2.67
CA TRP A 88 5.55 -11.39 4.07
C TRP A 88 6.25 -12.68 4.48
N THR A 89 7.12 -12.56 5.47
CA THR A 89 7.67 -13.72 6.17
C THR A 89 6.59 -14.35 7.06
N ASP A 90 6.64 -15.66 7.23
CA ASP A 90 5.79 -16.37 8.20
C ASP A 90 5.98 -15.75 9.60
N GLY A 91 4.88 -15.52 10.33
CA GLY A 91 4.90 -14.83 11.63
C GLY A 91 5.15 -13.31 11.58
N SER A 92 4.99 -12.67 10.41
CA SER A 92 5.19 -11.22 10.30
C SER A 92 4.26 -10.41 11.21
N LYS A 93 4.85 -9.67 12.16
CA LYS A 93 4.13 -8.76 13.06
C LYS A 93 3.35 -7.66 12.31
N SER A 94 3.88 -7.19 11.17
CA SER A 94 3.21 -6.14 10.39
C SER A 94 1.96 -6.65 9.67
N LEU A 95 1.97 -7.91 9.23
CA LEU A 95 0.79 -8.56 8.68
C LEU A 95 -0.24 -8.85 9.77
N ALA A 96 0.20 -9.44 10.89
CA ALA A 96 -0.67 -9.72 12.04
C ALA A 96 -1.40 -8.45 12.49
N GLY A 97 -0.68 -7.33 12.67
CA GLY A 97 -1.30 -6.06 13.03
C GLY A 97 -2.30 -5.53 11.99
N CYS A 98 -2.11 -5.81 10.69
CA CYS A 98 -3.11 -5.45 9.68
C CYS A 98 -4.38 -6.30 9.81
N PHE A 99 -4.25 -7.60 10.11
CA PHE A 99 -5.37 -8.51 10.32
C PHE A 99 -6.13 -8.16 11.61
N ASP A 100 -5.42 -7.90 12.70
CA ASP A 100 -6.01 -7.50 13.99
C ASP A 100 -6.81 -6.20 13.83
N GLN A 101 -6.22 -5.19 13.17
CA GLN A 101 -6.93 -3.93 12.93
C GLN A 101 -8.14 -4.11 12.01
N ALA A 102 -8.03 -4.96 10.97
CA ALA A 102 -9.13 -5.22 10.05
C ALA A 102 -10.30 -5.97 10.71
N GLY A 103 -10.01 -6.80 11.71
CA GLY A 103 -11.00 -7.59 12.44
C GLY A 103 -11.44 -7.00 13.77
N ILE A 104 -10.99 -5.79 14.14
CA ILE A 104 -11.27 -5.22 15.46
C ILE A 104 -12.77 -5.12 15.80
N TRP A 105 -13.63 -5.03 14.79
CA TRP A 105 -15.09 -4.96 14.96
C TRP A 105 -15.82 -6.19 14.41
N ASP A 106 -15.12 -7.28 14.11
CA ASP A 106 -15.72 -8.51 13.59
C ASP A 106 -15.90 -9.57 14.69
N GLU A 107 -16.73 -10.57 14.42
CA GLU A 107 -17.03 -11.69 15.31
C GLU A 107 -15.84 -12.60 15.62
N THR A 108 -14.73 -12.46 14.89
CA THR A 108 -13.49 -13.19 15.15
C THR A 108 -12.61 -12.49 16.19
N ASN A 109 -12.88 -11.22 16.50
CA ASN A 109 -12.27 -10.56 17.63
C ASN A 109 -12.84 -11.17 18.93
N PRO A 110 -12.01 -11.73 19.82
CA PRO A 110 -12.47 -12.28 21.09
C PRO A 110 -13.14 -11.23 21.99
N LEU A 111 -12.89 -9.94 21.73
CA LEU A 111 -13.52 -8.81 22.42
C LEU A 111 -14.84 -8.35 21.77
N TYR A 112 -15.27 -8.97 20.68
CA TYR A 112 -16.52 -8.62 20.03
C TYR A 112 -17.72 -9.04 20.88
N GLY A 113 -18.61 -8.08 21.17
CA GLY A 113 -19.86 -8.34 21.88
C GLY A 113 -19.76 -8.50 23.40
N ILE A 114 -18.56 -8.38 24.01
CA ILE A 114 -18.41 -8.47 25.48
C ILE A 114 -18.69 -7.16 26.23
N GLY A 115 -18.95 -6.04 25.54
CA GLY A 115 -19.49 -4.82 26.14
C GLY A 115 -18.62 -4.14 27.21
N LEU A 116 -17.30 -4.36 27.18
CA LEU A 116 -16.30 -3.65 27.98
C LEU A 116 -15.88 -2.34 27.33
#